data_AF-A0A957MXT5-F1
#
_entry.id   AF-A0A957MXT5-F1
#
_cell.length_a   1.000
_cell.length_b   1.000
_cell.length_c   1.000
_cell.angle_alpha   90.00
_cell.angle_beta   90.00
_cell.angle_gamma   90.00
#
_symmetry.space_group_name_H-M   'P 1'
#
loop_
_entity.id
_entity.type
_entity.pdbx_description
1 polymer ?
#
loop_
_entity_poly.entity_id
_entity_poly.type
_entity_poly.pdbx_seq_one_letter_code
_entity_poly.pdbx_strand_id
1 'polypeptide(L)'
;LLVKLKDTRQRVLVSQAQAELDRAQAALKLAQAAPQPELIAELEAALAAAQANYSKLADGLLPGAITEAEEALAQAQADYAFLTQAASPQLLAEATTELNLAQAKLTEAETEYAAVSGRADAASLPEAFALQKATAEFNAAQAKIDLLQGGATPAQRAGAAAAVRQAQARVDALKNALPGELAEAAAVVQQVQAQLDLARAGVRSEEVDVAQAEVNVALAGLQEAMVALSESELRAPFAGTVTALNIGAGEQVAAGAPLLQLADTTLWQVETLDLTEMDVVGILPGEEVSVTFDALPDLALAGT
;
A
#
# COMPACT_ATOMS: atom_id res chain seq x y z
N LEU A 1 -43.06 -15.25 46.68
CA LEU A 1 -42.08 -16.35 46.45
C LEU A 1 -42.67 -17.59 47.10
N LEU A 2 -42.83 -18.69 46.36
CA LEU A 2 -43.48 -19.92 46.86
C LEU A 2 -42.44 -20.97 47.25
N VAL A 3 -41.47 -21.24 46.36
CA VAL A 3 -40.39 -22.20 46.58
C VAL A 3 -39.08 -21.60 46.09
N LYS A 4 -37.99 -21.88 46.80
CA LYS A 4 -36.64 -21.53 46.36
C LYS A 4 -35.74 -22.76 46.41
N LEU A 5 -35.20 -23.13 45.26
CA LEU A 5 -34.24 -24.22 45.11
C LEU A 5 -32.83 -23.71 45.47
N LYS A 6 -31.93 -24.64 45.77
CA LYS A 6 -30.51 -24.32 45.96
C LYS A 6 -29.90 -23.89 44.63
N ASP A 7 -29.51 -22.62 44.53
CA ASP A 7 -29.12 -21.95 43.29
C ASP A 7 -27.60 -21.78 43.12
N THR A 8 -26.79 -22.37 44.01
CA THR A 8 -25.32 -22.18 44.03
C THR A 8 -24.67 -22.55 42.69
N ARG A 9 -25.14 -23.62 42.04
CA ARG A 9 -24.62 -24.05 40.74
C ARG A 9 -25.01 -23.06 39.64
N GLN A 10 -26.25 -22.60 39.62
CA GLN A 10 -26.77 -21.64 38.66
C GLN A 10 -26.03 -20.29 38.76
N ARG A 11 -25.74 -19.82 39.98
CA ARG A 11 -24.93 -18.61 40.18
C ARG A 11 -23.51 -18.74 39.63
N VAL A 12 -22.89 -19.92 39.79
CA VAL A 12 -21.58 -20.21 39.18
C VAL A 12 -21.67 -20.19 37.65
N LEU A 13 -22.71 -20.79 37.06
CA LEU A 13 -22.94 -20.77 35.61
C LEU A 13 -23.14 -19.34 35.08
N VAL A 14 -23.89 -18.49 35.78
CA VAL A 14 -24.03 -17.06 35.42
C VAL A 14 -22.68 -16.35 35.47
N SER A 15 -21.89 -16.58 36.53
CA SER A 15 -20.55 -16.00 36.64
C SER A 15 -19.60 -16.47 35.54
N GLN A 16 -19.71 -17.73 35.09
CA GLN A 16 -18.92 -18.28 33.99
C GLN A 16 -19.34 -17.65 32.65
N ALA A 17 -20.64 -17.58 32.37
CA ALA A 17 -21.16 -16.97 31.15
C ALA A 17 -20.85 -15.47 31.06
N GLN A 18 -20.85 -14.75 32.20
CA GLN A 18 -20.42 -13.35 32.24
C GLN A 18 -18.94 -13.20 31.89
N ALA A 19 -18.07 -14.08 32.41
CA ALA A 19 -16.65 -14.05 32.07
C ALA A 19 -16.39 -14.37 30.59
N GLU A 20 -17.19 -15.26 29.99
CA GLU A 20 -17.15 -15.53 28.55
C GLU A 20 -17.58 -14.32 27.71
N LEU A 21 -18.64 -13.62 28.13
CA LEU A 21 -19.08 -12.38 27.49
C LEU A 21 -18.00 -11.30 27.58
N ASP A 22 -17.40 -11.10 28.75
CA ASP A 22 -16.33 -10.11 28.95
C ASP A 22 -15.12 -10.43 28.05
N ARG A 23 -14.76 -11.72 27.91
CA ARG A 23 -13.70 -12.17 26.99
C ARG A 23 -14.05 -11.89 25.53
N ALA A 24 -15.27 -12.21 25.09
CA ALA A 24 -15.72 -11.95 23.72
C ALA A 24 -15.74 -10.45 23.41
N GLN A 25 -16.18 -9.62 24.36
CA GLN A 25 -16.15 -8.16 24.21
C GLN A 25 -14.72 -7.60 24.13
N ALA A 26 -13.79 -8.17 24.89
CA ALA A 26 -12.37 -7.81 24.80
C ALA A 26 -11.79 -8.20 23.42
N ALA A 27 -12.14 -9.38 22.90
CA ALA A 27 -11.74 -9.82 21.56
C ALA A 27 -12.30 -8.90 20.46
N LEU A 28 -13.58 -8.50 20.56
CA LEU A 28 -14.20 -7.54 19.65
C LEU A 28 -13.50 -6.17 19.70
N LYS A 29 -13.14 -5.66 20.88
CA LYS A 29 -12.38 -4.41 21.00
C LYS A 29 -11.01 -4.49 20.35
N LEU A 30 -10.34 -5.64 20.46
CA LEU A 30 -9.06 -5.87 19.79
C LEU A 30 -9.22 -5.96 18.27
N ALA A 31 -10.27 -6.64 17.79
CA ALA A 31 -10.61 -6.68 16.36
C ALA A 31 -11.03 -5.29 15.83
N GLN A 32 -11.65 -4.44 16.65
CA GLN A 32 -11.99 -3.06 16.27
C GLN A 32 -10.83 -2.08 16.40
N ALA A 33 -9.72 -2.49 17.02
CA ALA A 33 -8.57 -1.62 17.16
C ALA A 33 -8.02 -1.27 15.77
N ALA A 34 -7.92 0.03 15.50
CA ALA A 34 -7.41 0.54 14.23
C ALA A 34 -6.02 -0.05 13.92
N PRO A 35 -5.66 -0.17 12.63
CA PRO A 35 -4.33 -0.62 12.24
C PRO A 35 -3.24 0.17 12.96
N GLN A 36 -2.21 -0.55 13.42
CA GLN A 36 -1.18 -0.02 14.31
C GLN A 36 -0.59 1.28 13.73
N PRO A 37 -0.78 2.45 14.37
CA PRO A 37 -0.34 3.72 13.82
C PRO A 37 1.17 3.77 13.61
N GLU A 38 1.92 3.01 14.43
CA GLU A 38 3.36 2.82 14.28
C GLU A 38 3.72 2.11 12.97
N LEU A 39 3.01 1.02 12.61
CA LEU A 39 3.22 0.30 11.36
C LEU A 39 2.87 1.15 10.14
N ILE A 40 1.78 1.93 10.21
CA ILE A 40 1.40 2.85 9.13
C ILE A 40 2.49 3.90 8.94
N ALA A 41 2.97 4.52 10.03
CA ALA A 41 4.04 5.51 9.97
C ALA A 41 5.35 4.92 9.42
N GLU A 42 5.69 3.68 9.79
CA GLU A 42 6.83 2.95 9.25
C GLU A 42 6.71 2.73 7.72
N LEU A 43 5.56 2.26 7.26
CA LEU A 43 5.29 2.02 5.84
C LEU A 43 5.22 3.32 5.02
N GLU A 44 4.69 4.41 5.59
CA GLU A 44 4.73 5.74 4.98
C GLU A 44 6.16 6.25 4.83
N ALA A 45 7.00 6.08 5.86
CA ALA A 45 8.41 6.44 5.78
C ALA A 45 9.16 5.59 4.75
N ALA A 46 8.88 4.28 4.68
CA ALA A 46 9.43 3.38 3.68
C ALA A 46 8.99 3.77 2.26
N LEU A 47 7.72 4.16 2.08
CA LEU A 47 7.20 4.63 0.80
C LEU A 47 7.89 5.92 0.36
N ALA A 48 8.04 6.88 1.28
CA ALA A 48 8.75 8.13 1.01
C ALA A 48 10.22 7.87 0.62
N ALA A 49 10.89 6.94 1.31
CA ALA A 49 12.26 6.54 0.97
C ALA A 49 12.35 5.88 -0.42
N ALA A 50 11.40 4.99 -0.76
CA ALA A 50 11.33 4.35 -2.07
C ALA A 50 11.07 5.37 -3.20
N GLN A 51 10.15 6.31 -2.98
CA GLN A 51 9.86 7.39 -3.92
C GLN A 51 11.06 8.33 -4.12
N ALA A 52 11.75 8.67 -3.04
CA ALA A 52 12.97 9.48 -3.12
C ALA A 52 14.11 8.75 -3.85
N ASN A 53 14.21 7.43 -3.71
CA ASN A 53 15.18 6.64 -4.48
C ASN A 53 14.81 6.62 -5.98
N TYR A 54 13.53 6.42 -6.30
CA TYR A 54 13.03 6.49 -7.67
C TYR A 54 13.32 7.86 -8.31
N SER A 55 12.99 8.96 -7.63
CA SER A 55 13.24 10.31 -8.16
C SER A 55 14.73 10.61 -8.34
N LYS A 56 15.59 10.17 -7.41
CA LYS A 56 17.05 10.31 -7.55
C LYS A 56 17.59 9.60 -8.79
N LEU A 57 17.05 8.42 -9.12
CA LEU A 57 17.42 7.68 -10.33
C LEU A 57 16.85 8.34 -11.58
N ALA A 58 15.55 8.69 -11.56
CA ALA A 58 14.82 9.23 -12.70
C ALA A 58 15.29 10.63 -13.12
N ASP A 59 15.55 11.51 -12.15
CA ASP A 59 15.83 12.93 -12.41
C ASP A 59 17.31 13.31 -12.24
N GLY A 60 18.08 12.47 -11.54
CA GLY A 60 19.44 12.80 -11.11
C GLY A 60 20.51 11.91 -11.74
N LEU A 61 20.74 10.74 -11.12
CA LEU A 61 21.90 9.89 -11.41
C LEU A 61 21.95 9.45 -12.88
N LEU A 62 20.84 8.95 -13.42
CA LEU A 62 20.84 8.35 -14.75
C LEU A 62 20.85 9.40 -15.87
N PRO A 63 20.03 10.46 -15.85
CA PRO A 63 20.16 11.55 -16.82
C PRO A 63 21.51 12.25 -16.75
N GLY A 64 22.04 12.47 -15.55
CA GLY A 64 23.37 13.07 -15.35
C GLY A 64 24.47 12.21 -15.97
N ALA A 65 24.51 10.91 -15.67
CA ALA A 65 25.49 9.99 -16.24
C ALA A 65 25.38 9.84 -17.77
N ILE A 66 24.16 9.88 -18.33
CA ILE A 66 23.96 9.88 -19.78
C ILE A 66 24.51 11.18 -20.39
N THR A 67 24.23 12.33 -19.77
CA THR A 67 24.72 13.63 -20.25
C THR A 67 26.25 13.66 -20.25
N GLU A 68 26.90 13.24 -19.15
CA GLU A 68 28.36 13.13 -19.07
C GLU A 68 28.94 12.20 -20.15
N ALA A 69 28.28 11.07 -20.42
CA ALA A 69 28.71 10.13 -21.45
C ALA A 69 28.51 10.70 -22.88
N GLU A 70 27.43 11.46 -23.11
CA GLU A 70 27.16 12.14 -24.38
C GLU A 70 28.17 13.28 -24.63
N GLU A 71 28.56 14.03 -23.60
CA GLU A 71 29.63 15.03 -23.69
C GLU A 71 30.98 14.39 -24.01
N ALA A 72 31.32 13.27 -23.37
CA ALA A 72 32.53 12.52 -23.66
C ALA A 72 32.55 11.98 -25.12
N LEU A 73 31.39 11.53 -25.62
CA LEU A 73 31.24 11.14 -27.02
C LEU A 73 31.42 12.33 -27.97
N ALA A 74 30.82 13.48 -27.66
CA ALA A 74 30.96 14.69 -28.45
C ALA A 74 32.43 15.14 -28.53
N GLN A 75 33.16 15.09 -27.41
CA GLN A 75 34.59 15.40 -27.39
C GLN A 75 35.40 14.41 -28.24
N ALA A 76 35.16 13.11 -28.10
CA ALA A 76 35.84 12.09 -28.90
C ALA A 76 35.57 12.26 -30.42
N GLN A 77 34.34 12.64 -30.78
CA GLN A 77 33.97 12.93 -32.16
C GLN A 77 34.67 14.20 -32.69
N ALA A 78 34.76 15.25 -31.87
CA ALA A 78 35.48 16.47 -32.22
C ALA A 78 36.97 16.21 -32.45
N ASP A 79 37.60 15.43 -31.57
CA ASP A 79 39.01 15.03 -31.70
C ASP A 79 39.23 14.20 -32.98
N TYR A 80 38.34 13.25 -33.27
CA TYR A 80 38.40 12.47 -34.51
C TYR A 80 38.21 13.34 -35.77
N ALA A 81 37.27 14.29 -35.74
CA ALA A 81 37.03 15.22 -36.84
C ALA A 81 38.23 16.14 -37.10
N PHE A 82 38.86 16.64 -36.03
CA PHE A 82 40.07 17.47 -36.13
C PHE A 82 41.22 16.69 -36.78
N LEU A 83 41.48 15.45 -36.32
CA LEU A 83 42.55 14.59 -36.83
C LEU A 83 42.33 14.13 -38.27
N THR A 84 41.09 14.12 -38.76
CA THR A 84 40.74 13.74 -40.13
C THR A 84 40.77 14.92 -41.10
N GLN A 85 40.39 16.13 -40.67
CA GLN A 85 40.51 17.35 -41.49
C GLN A 85 41.97 17.76 -41.75
N ALA A 86 42.85 17.61 -40.75
CA ALA A 86 44.26 17.99 -40.86
C ALA A 86 45.05 17.19 -41.93
N ALA A 87 44.49 16.09 -42.45
CA ALA A 87 45.12 15.20 -43.42
C ALA A 87 44.36 15.08 -44.76
N SER A 88 43.49 16.05 -45.09
CA SER A 88 42.70 15.93 -46.33
C SER A 88 43.58 16.01 -47.59
N PRO A 89 43.41 15.08 -48.56
CA PRO A 89 44.18 15.09 -49.81
C PRO A 89 44.00 16.38 -50.64
N GLN A 90 42.84 17.02 -50.52
CA GLN A 90 42.54 18.30 -51.18
C GLN A 90 43.35 19.45 -50.61
N LEU A 91 43.46 19.58 -49.28
CA LEU A 91 44.26 20.63 -48.66
C LEU A 91 45.76 20.46 -48.97
N LEU A 92 46.24 19.20 -49.01
CA LEU A 92 47.61 18.91 -49.44
C LEU A 92 47.85 19.27 -50.91
N ALA A 93 46.89 18.99 -51.80
CA ALA A 93 46.98 19.36 -53.21
C ALA A 93 46.97 20.87 -53.42
N GLU A 94 46.13 21.61 -52.71
CA GLU A 94 46.11 23.08 -52.71
C GLU A 94 47.43 23.67 -52.19
N ALA A 95 47.93 23.19 -51.06
CA ALA A 95 49.19 23.64 -50.49
C ALA A 95 50.38 23.33 -51.40
N THR A 96 50.37 22.17 -52.08
CA THR A 96 51.38 21.83 -53.09
C THR A 96 51.34 22.78 -54.28
N THR A 97 50.14 23.17 -54.71
CA THR A 97 49.96 24.15 -55.79
C THR A 97 50.47 25.54 -55.38
N GLU A 98 50.19 25.99 -54.16
CA GLU A 98 50.74 27.23 -53.61
C GLU A 98 52.26 27.22 -53.53
N LEU A 99 52.88 26.12 -53.09
CA LEU A 99 54.34 25.97 -53.06
C LEU A 99 54.94 26.08 -54.46
N ASN A 100 54.37 25.38 -55.44
CA ASN A 100 54.84 25.45 -56.82
C ASN A 100 54.77 26.88 -57.39
N LEU A 101 53.70 27.61 -57.08
CA LEU A 101 53.56 29.01 -57.47
C LEU A 101 54.60 29.91 -56.78
N ALA A 102 54.82 29.71 -55.47
CA ALA A 102 55.81 30.47 -54.71
C ALA A 102 57.24 30.18 -55.19
N GLN A 103 57.55 28.93 -55.57
CA GLN A 103 58.81 28.53 -56.17
C GLN A 103 59.05 29.23 -57.51
N ALA A 104 58.03 29.30 -58.37
CA ALA A 104 58.13 29.99 -59.66
C ALA A 104 58.44 31.49 -59.48
N LYS A 105 57.74 32.17 -58.54
CA LYS A 105 58.01 33.57 -58.19
C LYS A 105 59.40 33.79 -57.60
N LEU A 106 59.87 32.85 -56.78
CA LEU A 106 61.22 32.91 -56.21
C LEU A 106 62.26 32.84 -57.32
N THR A 107 62.15 31.89 -58.24
CA THR A 107 63.07 31.77 -59.38
C THR A 107 63.06 33.00 -60.29
N GLU A 108 61.89 33.61 -60.53
CA GLU A 108 61.76 34.87 -61.26
C GLU A 108 62.49 36.01 -60.54
N ALA A 109 62.24 36.19 -59.24
CA ALA A 109 62.89 37.24 -58.45
C ALA A 109 64.41 37.03 -58.31
N GLU A 110 64.88 35.78 -58.25
CA GLU A 110 66.30 35.43 -58.26
C GLU A 110 66.97 35.83 -59.57
N THR A 111 66.30 35.62 -60.71
CA THR A 111 66.83 35.98 -62.03
C THR A 111 66.87 37.49 -62.23
N GLU A 112 65.84 38.22 -61.79
CA GLU A 112 65.81 39.69 -61.81
C GLU A 112 66.89 40.30 -60.91
N TYR A 113 67.03 39.81 -59.68
CA TYR A 113 68.08 40.26 -58.76
C TYR A 113 69.49 39.95 -59.29
N ALA A 114 69.70 38.77 -59.90
CA ALA A 114 70.98 38.41 -60.48
C ALA A 114 71.46 39.42 -61.53
N ALA A 115 70.54 39.98 -62.33
CA ALA A 115 70.85 41.00 -63.35
C ALA A 115 71.34 42.33 -62.76
N VAL A 116 70.98 42.65 -61.51
CA VAL A 116 71.34 43.91 -60.82
C VAL A 116 72.36 43.75 -59.70
N SER A 117 72.71 42.50 -59.35
CA SER A 117 73.56 42.13 -58.21
C SER A 117 74.98 42.75 -58.20
N GLY A 118 75.51 43.12 -59.37
CA GLY A 118 76.83 43.76 -59.49
C GLY A 118 76.86 45.26 -59.17
N ARG A 119 75.72 45.88 -58.85
CA ARG A 119 75.64 47.31 -58.52
C ARG A 119 75.93 47.57 -57.05
N ALA A 120 76.57 48.71 -56.75
CA ALA A 120 76.92 49.09 -55.38
C ALA A 120 75.69 49.32 -54.47
N ASP A 121 74.53 49.62 -55.07
CA ASP A 121 73.25 49.87 -54.41
C ASP A 121 72.25 48.70 -54.54
N ALA A 122 72.69 47.52 -55.00
CA ALA A 122 71.82 46.39 -55.34
C ALA A 122 70.84 45.99 -54.22
N ALA A 123 71.25 46.08 -52.95
CA ALA A 123 70.43 45.73 -51.79
C ALA A 123 69.26 46.71 -51.52
N SER A 124 69.30 47.93 -52.09
CA SER A 124 68.25 48.95 -51.94
C SER A 124 67.27 48.98 -53.11
N LEU A 125 67.51 48.15 -54.14
CA LEU A 125 66.69 48.14 -55.34
C LEU A 125 65.40 47.32 -55.15
N PRO A 126 64.32 47.63 -55.89
CA PRO A 126 63.06 46.89 -55.84
C PRO A 126 63.21 45.38 -56.01
N GLU A 127 64.17 44.93 -56.82
CA GLU A 127 64.48 43.53 -57.11
C GLU A 127 64.97 42.77 -55.86
N ALA A 128 65.72 43.43 -54.98
CA ALA A 128 66.14 42.83 -53.70
C ALA A 128 64.96 42.60 -52.76
N PHE A 129 64.03 43.56 -52.70
CA PHE A 129 62.79 43.42 -51.92
C PHE A 129 61.84 42.38 -52.51
N ALA A 130 61.77 42.29 -53.85
CA ALA A 130 61.00 41.27 -54.56
C ALA A 130 61.54 39.87 -54.25
N LEU A 131 62.87 39.69 -54.27
CA LEU A 131 63.52 38.44 -53.87
C LEU A 131 63.21 38.08 -52.43
N GLN A 132 63.39 39.00 -51.49
CA GLN A 132 63.08 38.77 -50.08
C GLN A 132 61.61 38.37 -49.86
N LYS A 133 60.68 39.04 -50.54
CA LYS A 133 59.24 38.72 -50.48
C LYS A 133 58.96 37.33 -51.04
N ALA A 134 59.52 36.99 -52.20
CA ALA A 134 59.32 35.68 -52.82
C ALA A 134 59.92 34.55 -51.98
N THR A 135 61.07 34.76 -51.33
CA THR A 135 61.65 33.80 -50.38
C THR A 135 60.75 33.59 -49.17
N ALA A 136 60.15 34.67 -48.63
CA ALA A 136 59.21 34.55 -47.51
C ALA A 136 57.92 33.80 -47.91
N GLU A 137 57.37 34.07 -49.12
CA GLU A 137 56.22 33.34 -49.66
C GLU A 137 56.52 31.85 -49.86
N PHE A 138 57.70 31.51 -50.37
CA PHE A 138 58.14 30.12 -50.52
C PHE A 138 58.28 29.39 -49.17
N ASN A 139 58.97 30.01 -48.21
CA ASN A 139 59.14 29.44 -46.87
C ASN A 139 57.79 29.25 -46.16
N ALA A 140 56.85 30.19 -46.34
CA ALA A 140 55.50 30.08 -45.79
C ALA A 140 54.70 28.94 -46.43
N ALA A 141 54.77 28.78 -47.75
CA ALA A 141 54.12 27.68 -48.46
C ALA A 141 54.71 26.31 -48.08
N GLN A 142 56.04 26.23 -47.91
CA GLN A 142 56.71 25.01 -47.47
C GLN A 142 56.30 24.62 -46.04
N ALA A 143 56.30 25.59 -45.12
CA ALA A 143 55.86 25.36 -43.74
C ALA A 143 54.40 24.91 -43.65
N LYS A 144 53.53 25.39 -44.55
CA LYS A 144 52.12 24.95 -44.65
C LYS A 144 52.00 23.49 -45.09
N ILE A 145 52.82 23.04 -46.03
CA ILE A 145 52.88 21.61 -46.40
C ILE A 145 53.40 20.77 -45.25
N ASP A 146 54.47 21.20 -44.58
CA ASP A 146 55.07 20.46 -43.47
C ASP A 146 54.06 20.29 -42.31
N LEU A 147 53.24 21.32 -42.04
CA LEU A 147 52.14 21.28 -41.07
C LEU A 147 51.05 20.26 -41.46
N LEU A 148 50.66 20.22 -42.74
CA LEU A 148 49.63 19.31 -43.25
C LEU A 148 50.14 17.86 -43.39
N GLN A 149 51.41 17.68 -43.74
CA GLN A 149 52.06 16.37 -43.84
C GLN A 149 52.43 15.81 -42.46
N GLY A 150 52.74 16.67 -41.50
CA GLY A 150 52.92 16.32 -40.08
C GLY A 150 51.63 15.90 -39.37
N GLY A 151 50.50 15.84 -40.10
CA GLY A 151 49.17 15.49 -39.60
C GLY A 151 49.06 14.12 -38.91
N ALA A 152 47.86 13.82 -38.41
CA ALA A 152 47.61 12.61 -37.64
C ALA A 152 47.96 11.33 -38.42
N THR A 153 48.79 10.46 -37.85
CA THR A 153 49.14 9.16 -38.43
C THR A 153 47.91 8.25 -38.55
N PRO A 154 47.91 7.23 -39.45
CA PRO A 154 46.85 6.23 -39.49
C PRO A 154 46.57 5.57 -38.13
N ALA A 155 47.61 5.37 -37.32
CA ALA A 155 47.49 4.84 -35.96
C ALA A 155 46.74 5.81 -35.02
N GLN A 156 47.04 7.12 -35.08
CA GLN A 156 46.33 8.12 -34.28
C GLN A 156 44.86 8.23 -34.67
N ARG A 157 44.53 8.19 -35.98
CA ARG A 157 43.14 8.17 -36.46
C ARG A 157 42.39 6.91 -36.02
N ALA A 158 43.04 5.75 -36.07
CA ALA A 158 42.46 4.50 -35.60
C ALA A 158 42.22 4.53 -34.08
N GLY A 159 43.13 5.13 -33.31
CA GLY A 159 42.97 5.38 -31.88
C GLY A 159 41.78 6.28 -31.56
N ALA A 160 41.66 7.42 -32.25
CA ALA A 160 40.53 8.34 -32.09
C ALA A 160 39.19 7.70 -32.51
N ALA A 161 39.16 6.93 -33.61
CA ALA A 161 37.98 6.17 -34.00
C ALA A 161 37.60 5.09 -32.96
N ALA A 162 38.59 4.46 -32.32
CA ALA A 162 38.34 3.53 -31.22
C ALA A 162 37.76 4.27 -29.99
N ALA A 163 38.28 5.46 -29.66
CA ALA A 163 37.74 6.29 -28.58
C ALA A 163 36.27 6.68 -28.82
N VAL A 164 35.91 7.08 -30.06
CA VAL A 164 34.50 7.34 -30.44
C VAL A 164 33.62 6.11 -30.24
N ARG A 165 34.07 4.93 -30.71
CA ARG A 165 33.30 3.68 -30.52
C ARG A 165 33.13 3.32 -29.05
N GLN A 166 34.16 3.53 -28.23
CA GLN A 166 34.10 3.28 -26.80
C GLN A 166 33.12 4.24 -26.10
N ALA A 167 33.17 5.52 -26.44
CA ALA A 167 32.25 6.51 -25.89
C ALA A 167 30.79 6.23 -26.31
N GLN A 168 30.56 5.85 -27.57
CA GLN A 168 29.23 5.46 -28.06
C GLN A 168 28.70 4.25 -27.31
N ALA A 169 29.51 3.19 -27.17
CA ALA A 169 29.11 1.99 -26.44
C ALA A 169 28.77 2.30 -24.97
N ARG A 170 29.42 3.29 -24.37
CA ARG A 170 29.11 3.74 -23.01
C ARG A 170 27.74 4.42 -22.94
N VAL A 171 27.43 5.32 -23.87
CA VAL A 171 26.11 5.97 -23.97
C VAL A 171 25.01 4.92 -24.17
N ASP A 172 25.22 3.99 -25.11
CA ASP A 172 24.23 2.95 -25.41
C ASP A 172 24.00 2.02 -24.22
N ALA A 173 25.06 1.63 -23.50
CA ALA A 173 24.94 0.82 -22.29
C ALA A 173 24.10 1.51 -21.22
N LEU A 174 24.31 2.81 -20.97
CA LEU A 174 23.54 3.58 -19.99
C LEU A 174 22.07 3.74 -20.41
N LYS A 175 21.81 4.06 -21.69
CA LYS A 175 20.44 4.18 -22.23
C LYS A 175 19.68 2.86 -22.18
N ASN A 176 20.37 1.73 -22.37
CA ASN A 176 19.77 0.41 -22.28
C ASN A 176 19.54 -0.06 -20.84
N ALA A 177 20.37 0.36 -19.89
CA ALA A 177 20.19 0.05 -18.46
C ALA A 177 19.05 0.86 -17.82
N LEU A 178 18.85 2.11 -18.27
CA LEU A 178 17.88 3.07 -17.72
C LEU A 178 16.46 2.48 -17.49
N PRO A 179 15.80 1.81 -18.47
CA PRO A 179 14.45 1.33 -18.27
C PRO A 179 14.36 0.21 -17.22
N GLY A 180 15.40 -0.62 -17.11
CA GLY A 180 15.47 -1.71 -16.14
C GLY A 180 15.59 -1.19 -14.71
N GLU A 181 16.55 -0.29 -14.47
CA GLU A 181 16.77 0.31 -13.15
C GLU A 181 15.54 1.11 -12.67
N LEU A 182 14.88 1.84 -13.58
CA LEU A 182 13.65 2.56 -13.26
C LEU A 182 12.47 1.62 -12.97
N ALA A 183 12.36 0.52 -13.72
CA ALA A 183 11.32 -0.48 -13.48
C ALA A 183 11.51 -1.18 -12.12
N GLU A 184 12.75 -1.51 -11.74
CA GLU A 184 13.07 -2.06 -10.42
C GLU A 184 12.70 -1.09 -9.30
N ALA A 185 13.12 0.17 -9.41
CA ALA A 185 12.77 1.19 -8.42
C ALA A 185 11.24 1.43 -8.34
N ALA A 186 10.55 1.45 -9.48
CA ALA A 186 9.09 1.58 -9.52
C ALA A 186 8.38 0.38 -8.87
N ALA A 187 8.90 -0.84 -9.08
CA ALA A 187 8.36 -2.04 -8.45
C ALA A 187 8.48 -1.99 -6.92
N VAL A 188 9.58 -1.46 -6.39
CA VAL A 188 9.74 -1.25 -4.94
C VAL A 188 8.70 -0.25 -4.42
N VAL A 189 8.48 0.88 -5.12
CA VAL A 189 7.44 1.86 -4.75
C VAL A 189 6.06 1.20 -4.73
N GLN A 190 5.71 0.44 -5.77
CA GLN A 190 4.42 -0.27 -5.85
C GLN A 190 4.26 -1.31 -4.74
N GLN A 191 5.31 -2.07 -4.44
CA GLN A 191 5.28 -3.07 -3.38
C GLN A 191 5.01 -2.42 -2.01
N VAL A 192 5.72 -1.35 -1.68
CA VAL A 192 5.54 -0.65 -0.39
C VAL A 192 4.17 0.02 -0.32
N GLN A 193 3.69 0.60 -1.43
CA GLN A 193 2.34 1.15 -1.51
C GLN A 193 1.28 0.06 -1.24
N ALA A 194 1.41 -1.11 -1.85
CA ALA A 194 0.47 -2.21 -1.63
C ALA A 194 0.50 -2.71 -0.18
N GLN A 195 1.67 -2.73 0.48
CA GLN A 195 1.79 -3.05 1.90
C GLN A 195 1.12 -1.98 2.78
N LEU A 196 1.29 -0.70 2.46
CA LEU A 196 0.63 0.41 3.14
C LEU A 196 -0.90 0.34 2.96
N ASP A 197 -1.37 0.05 1.76
CA ASP A 197 -2.80 -0.08 1.46
C ASP A 197 -3.41 -1.26 2.22
N LEU A 198 -2.70 -2.40 2.28
CA LEU A 198 -3.10 -3.54 3.09
C LEU A 198 -3.14 -3.22 4.59
N ALA A 199 -2.13 -2.49 5.09
CA ALA A 199 -2.09 -2.06 6.48
C ALA A 199 -3.21 -1.05 6.80
N ARG A 200 -3.54 -0.14 5.88
CA ARG A 200 -4.61 0.86 6.02
C ARG A 200 -6.01 0.26 5.89
N ALA A 201 -6.17 -0.72 5.01
CA ALA A 201 -7.39 -1.52 4.93
C ALA A 201 -7.70 -2.18 6.29
N GLY A 202 -6.67 -2.38 7.13
CA GLY A 202 -6.84 -2.67 8.54
C GLY A 202 -7.49 -4.03 8.79
N VAL A 203 -8.36 -4.08 9.80
CA VAL A 203 -9.09 -5.29 10.16
C VAL A 203 -10.13 -5.57 9.09
N ARG A 204 -10.05 -6.76 8.51
CA ARG A 204 -11.06 -7.31 7.59
C ARG A 204 -12.43 -7.18 8.26
N SER A 205 -13.45 -6.60 7.60
CA SER A 205 -14.76 -6.45 8.24
C SER A 205 -15.29 -7.80 8.72
N GLU A 206 -14.89 -8.87 8.05
CA GLU A 206 -15.13 -10.26 8.39
C GLU A 206 -14.62 -10.65 9.79
N GLU A 207 -13.47 -10.14 10.23
CA GLU A 207 -12.94 -10.41 11.58
C GLU A 207 -13.75 -9.69 12.67
N VAL A 208 -14.21 -8.47 12.38
CA VAL A 208 -15.12 -7.73 13.27
C VAL A 208 -16.48 -8.43 13.34
N ASP A 209 -17.01 -8.89 12.20
CA ASP A 209 -18.28 -9.61 12.11
C ASP A 209 -18.22 -10.94 12.89
N VAL A 210 -17.11 -11.69 12.78
CA VAL A 210 -16.88 -12.91 13.57
C VAL A 210 -16.82 -12.59 15.06
N ALA A 211 -16.02 -11.60 15.48
CA ALA A 211 -15.93 -11.23 16.88
C ALA A 211 -17.27 -10.70 17.44
N GLN A 212 -18.06 -10.00 16.62
CA GLN A 212 -19.40 -9.56 16.99
C GLN A 212 -20.37 -10.73 17.13
N ALA A 213 -20.27 -11.74 16.26
CA ALA A 213 -21.03 -12.98 16.38
C ALA A 213 -20.67 -13.74 17.67
N GLU A 214 -19.40 -13.81 18.04
CA GLU A 214 -18.95 -14.41 19.30
C GLU A 214 -19.53 -13.68 20.53
N VAL A 215 -19.59 -12.33 20.51
CA VAL A 215 -20.27 -11.55 21.55
C VAL A 215 -21.76 -11.92 21.63
N ASN A 216 -22.44 -12.05 20.50
CA ASN A 216 -23.85 -12.42 20.46
C ASN A 216 -24.09 -13.83 21.03
N VAL A 217 -23.21 -14.79 20.72
CA VAL A 217 -23.25 -16.15 21.28
C VAL A 217 -23.03 -16.13 22.79
N ALA A 218 -22.03 -15.40 23.28
CA ALA A 218 -21.75 -15.30 24.72
C ALA A 218 -22.89 -14.61 25.48
N LEU A 219 -23.53 -13.59 24.87
CA LEU A 219 -24.70 -12.92 25.44
C LEU A 219 -25.90 -13.87 25.54
N ALA A 220 -26.16 -14.69 24.51
CA ALA A 220 -27.20 -15.71 24.55
C ALA A 220 -26.95 -16.75 25.66
N GLY A 221 -25.70 -17.20 25.83
CA GLY A 221 -25.31 -18.10 26.92
C GLY A 221 -25.51 -17.49 28.31
N LEU A 222 -25.21 -16.20 28.49
CA LEU A 222 -25.50 -15.49 29.72
C LEU A 222 -27.00 -15.40 29.99
N GLN A 223 -27.80 -15.10 28.96
CA GLN A 223 -29.26 -15.05 29.08
C GLN A 223 -29.84 -16.41 29.50
N GLU A 224 -29.37 -17.51 28.90
CA GLU A 224 -29.78 -18.87 29.27
C GLU A 224 -29.43 -19.18 30.74
N ALA A 225 -28.21 -18.86 31.18
CA ALA A 225 -27.80 -19.06 32.57
C ALA A 225 -28.63 -18.22 33.55
N MET A 226 -29.00 -16.99 33.17
CA MET A 226 -29.89 -16.14 33.98
C MET A 226 -31.31 -16.68 34.06
N VAL A 227 -31.86 -17.22 32.97
CA VAL A 227 -33.17 -17.89 32.96
C VAL A 227 -33.13 -19.09 33.90
N ALA A 228 -32.15 -19.97 33.76
CA ALA A 228 -31.99 -21.13 34.65
C ALA A 228 -31.84 -20.74 36.13
N LEU A 229 -31.17 -19.61 36.42
CA LEU A 229 -31.11 -19.05 37.77
C LEU A 229 -32.49 -18.56 38.23
N SER A 230 -33.25 -17.88 37.38
CA SER A 230 -34.59 -17.40 37.72
C SER A 230 -35.58 -18.55 37.97
N GLU A 231 -35.46 -19.65 37.23
CA GLU A 231 -36.27 -20.86 37.39
C GLU A 231 -35.98 -21.62 38.70
N SER A 232 -34.90 -21.27 39.41
CA SER A 232 -34.66 -21.76 40.77
C SER A 232 -35.62 -21.15 41.80
N GLU A 233 -36.33 -20.06 41.45
CA GLU A 233 -37.34 -19.42 42.28
C GLU A 233 -38.75 -19.59 41.69
N LEU A 234 -39.56 -20.43 42.32
CA LEU A 234 -40.96 -20.59 41.93
C LEU A 234 -41.79 -19.46 42.56
N ARG A 235 -42.47 -18.67 41.72
CA ARG A 235 -43.35 -17.57 42.13
C ARG A 235 -44.80 -17.88 41.78
N ALA A 236 -45.71 -17.32 42.55
CA ALA A 236 -47.14 -17.47 42.30
C ALA A 236 -47.50 -16.70 41.01
N PRO A 237 -48.17 -17.34 40.03
CA PRO A 237 -48.61 -16.65 38.82
C PRO A 237 -49.77 -15.68 39.08
N PHE A 238 -50.54 -15.89 40.16
CA PHE A 238 -51.64 -15.03 40.60
C PHE A 238 -51.78 -15.09 42.14
N ALA A 239 -52.63 -14.23 42.71
CA ALA A 239 -52.95 -14.25 44.14
C ALA A 239 -53.91 -15.41 44.44
N GLY A 240 -53.56 -16.28 45.37
CA GLY A 240 -54.37 -17.45 45.71
C GLY A 240 -53.91 -18.14 46.99
N THR A 241 -54.55 -19.24 47.32
CA THR A 241 -54.25 -20.06 48.51
C THR A 241 -53.60 -21.38 48.10
N VAL A 242 -52.50 -21.76 48.76
CA VAL A 242 -51.84 -23.05 48.49
C VAL A 242 -52.65 -24.17 49.15
N THR A 243 -53.19 -25.08 48.34
CA THR A 243 -54.05 -26.19 48.80
C THR A 243 -53.29 -27.50 48.99
N ALA A 244 -52.18 -27.68 48.27
CA ALA A 244 -51.30 -28.83 48.42
C ALA A 244 -49.84 -28.43 48.18
N LEU A 245 -48.92 -29.02 48.95
CA LEU A 245 -47.48 -28.89 48.81
C LEU A 245 -46.87 -30.29 48.83
N ASN A 246 -46.32 -30.71 47.70
CA ASN A 246 -45.84 -32.08 47.47
C ASN A 246 -44.31 -32.15 47.41
N ILE A 247 -43.62 -31.30 48.19
CA ILE A 247 -42.15 -31.23 48.21
C ILE A 247 -41.62 -30.91 49.61
N GLY A 248 -40.60 -31.64 50.05
CA GLY A 248 -39.85 -31.41 51.29
C GLY A 248 -38.55 -30.62 51.10
N ALA A 249 -38.09 -29.96 52.16
CA ALA A 249 -36.81 -29.27 52.15
C ALA A 249 -35.64 -30.28 51.99
N GLY A 250 -34.82 -30.09 50.97
CA GLY A 250 -33.68 -30.96 50.65
C GLY A 250 -33.98 -32.08 49.65
N GLU A 251 -35.23 -32.23 49.22
CA GLU A 251 -35.60 -33.18 48.17
C GLU A 251 -35.19 -32.66 46.78
N GLN A 252 -34.85 -33.58 45.88
CA GLN A 252 -34.49 -33.28 44.51
C GLN A 252 -35.71 -33.42 43.60
N VAL A 253 -35.96 -32.41 42.78
CA VAL A 253 -37.10 -32.36 41.88
C VAL A 253 -36.66 -32.29 40.43
N ALA A 254 -37.34 -33.09 39.59
CA ALA A 254 -37.14 -33.08 38.15
C ALA A 254 -37.90 -31.91 37.50
N ALA A 255 -37.42 -31.45 36.35
CA ALA A 255 -38.11 -30.42 35.58
C ALA A 255 -39.53 -30.90 35.19
N GLY A 256 -40.51 -30.01 35.33
CA GLY A 256 -41.92 -30.29 35.04
C GLY A 256 -42.68 -31.07 36.12
N ALA A 257 -42.03 -31.48 37.21
CA ALA A 257 -42.73 -32.13 38.32
C ALA A 257 -43.67 -31.14 39.04
N PRO A 258 -44.94 -31.49 39.27
CA PRO A 258 -45.88 -30.62 39.99
C PRO A 258 -45.51 -30.54 41.48
N LEU A 259 -45.12 -29.36 41.95
CA LEU A 259 -44.63 -29.16 43.33
C LEU A 259 -45.71 -28.69 44.31
N LEU A 260 -46.66 -27.88 43.83
CA LEU A 260 -47.71 -27.29 44.65
C LEU A 260 -48.97 -27.06 43.83
N GLN A 261 -50.10 -26.97 44.51
CA GLN A 261 -51.38 -26.56 43.94
C GLN A 261 -51.78 -25.20 44.54
N LEU A 262 -52.04 -24.24 43.65
CA LEU A 262 -52.48 -22.89 44.02
C LEU A 262 -53.92 -22.71 43.53
N ALA A 263 -54.84 -22.46 44.45
CA ALA A 263 -56.24 -22.21 44.14
C ALA A 263 -56.54 -20.71 44.18
N ASP A 264 -57.21 -20.21 43.15
CA ASP A 264 -57.90 -18.93 43.22
C ASP A 264 -59.21 -19.13 43.99
N THR A 265 -59.35 -18.45 45.13
CA THR A 265 -60.52 -18.57 46.01
C THR A 265 -61.44 -17.36 45.91
N THR A 266 -61.25 -16.49 44.92
CA THR A 266 -62.06 -15.27 44.72
C THR A 266 -63.43 -15.55 44.12
N LEU A 267 -63.57 -16.60 43.29
CA LEU A 267 -64.84 -17.01 42.70
C LEU A 267 -65.03 -18.53 42.87
N TRP A 268 -66.10 -18.91 43.58
CA TRP A 268 -66.43 -20.32 43.79
C TRP A 268 -67.53 -20.74 42.81
N GLN A 269 -67.29 -21.85 42.10
CA GLN A 269 -68.29 -22.50 41.26
C GLN A 269 -68.78 -23.76 41.97
N VAL A 270 -70.10 -23.86 42.16
CA VAL A 270 -70.74 -25.02 42.79
C VAL A 270 -71.45 -25.82 41.70
N GLU A 271 -71.07 -27.08 41.55
CA GLU A 271 -71.71 -28.03 40.63
C GLU A 271 -72.57 -29.01 41.42
N THR A 272 -73.80 -29.23 40.97
CA THR A 272 -74.70 -30.23 41.53
C THR A 272 -75.15 -31.21 40.44
N LEU A 273 -75.23 -32.49 40.81
CA LEU A 273 -75.78 -33.56 39.97
C LEU A 273 -77.16 -34.00 40.46
N ASP A 274 -77.68 -33.38 41.52
CA ASP A 274 -78.93 -33.77 42.19
C ASP A 274 -80.19 -33.22 41.49
N LEU A 275 -80.04 -32.70 40.27
CA LEU A 275 -81.15 -32.26 39.44
C LEU A 275 -81.58 -33.38 38.49
N THR A 276 -82.86 -33.75 38.52
CA THR A 276 -83.40 -34.70 37.53
C THR A 276 -83.72 -34.00 36.21
N GLU A 277 -83.89 -34.77 35.13
CA GLU A 277 -84.29 -34.25 33.81
C GLU A 277 -85.62 -33.48 33.86
N MET A 278 -86.49 -33.77 34.84
CA MET A 278 -87.71 -33.00 35.05
C MET A 278 -87.47 -31.67 35.76
N ASP A 279 -86.52 -31.62 36.70
CA ASP A 279 -86.26 -30.44 37.53
C ASP A 279 -85.48 -29.36 36.77
N VAL A 280 -84.58 -29.76 35.85
CA VAL A 280 -83.75 -28.82 35.08
C VAL A 280 -84.54 -27.94 34.10
N VAL A 281 -85.72 -28.39 33.64
CA VAL A 281 -86.56 -27.68 32.67
C VAL A 281 -87.05 -26.32 33.21
N GLY A 282 -87.14 -26.19 34.54
CA GLY A 282 -87.61 -24.98 35.21
C GLY A 282 -86.54 -23.99 35.61
N ILE A 283 -85.25 -24.26 35.35
CA ILE A 283 -84.12 -23.45 35.81
C ILE A 283 -83.58 -22.60 34.67
N LEU A 284 -83.35 -21.30 34.91
CA LEU A 284 -82.79 -20.36 33.92
C LEU A 284 -81.39 -19.90 34.33
N PRO A 285 -80.46 -19.69 33.37
CA PRO A 285 -79.15 -19.12 33.68
C PRO A 285 -79.26 -17.74 34.35
N GLY A 286 -78.57 -17.55 35.48
CA GLY A 286 -78.56 -16.29 36.24
C GLY A 286 -79.64 -16.19 37.32
N GLU A 287 -80.39 -17.26 37.60
CA GLU A 287 -81.34 -17.30 38.72
C GLU A 287 -80.62 -17.33 40.06
N GLU A 288 -81.08 -16.52 41.02
CA GLU A 288 -80.50 -16.49 42.36
C GLU A 288 -80.70 -17.83 43.09
N VAL A 289 -79.60 -18.40 43.56
CA VAL A 289 -79.58 -19.64 44.33
C VAL A 289 -78.97 -19.42 45.70
N SER A 290 -79.50 -20.12 46.70
CA SER A 290 -78.91 -20.17 48.05
C SER A 290 -78.19 -21.49 48.24
N VAL A 291 -76.89 -21.45 48.47
CA VAL A 291 -76.05 -22.62 48.74
C VAL A 291 -75.81 -22.73 50.24
N THR A 292 -76.12 -23.89 50.81
CA THR A 292 -75.81 -24.25 52.20
C THR A 292 -74.92 -25.47 52.22
N PHE A 293 -74.06 -25.60 53.23
CA PHE A 293 -73.14 -26.73 53.36
C PHE A 293 -73.41 -27.49 54.65
N ASP A 294 -73.53 -28.82 54.58
CA ASP A 294 -73.77 -29.66 55.76
C ASP A 294 -72.69 -29.49 56.84
N ALA A 295 -71.44 -29.26 56.42
CA ALA A 295 -70.31 -29.02 57.32
C ALA A 295 -70.34 -27.62 57.98
N LEU A 296 -71.13 -26.69 57.45
CA LEU A 296 -71.27 -25.30 57.91
C LEU A 296 -72.76 -24.90 57.86
N PRO A 297 -73.61 -25.47 58.73
CA PRO A 297 -75.07 -25.31 58.64
C PRO A 297 -75.56 -23.87 58.83
N ASP A 298 -74.75 -23.02 59.49
CA ASP A 298 -75.07 -21.61 59.74
C ASP A 298 -74.61 -20.69 58.59
N LEU A 299 -73.98 -21.22 57.54
CA LEU A 299 -73.48 -20.46 56.39
C LEU A 299 -74.36 -20.69 55.15
N ALA A 300 -75.14 -19.67 54.80
CA ALA A 300 -75.85 -19.59 53.52
C ALA A 300 -75.16 -18.58 52.61
N LEU A 301 -74.75 -19.02 51.41
CA LEU A 301 -74.12 -18.18 50.39
C LEU A 301 -75.09 -17.97 49.22
N ALA A 302 -75.20 -16.73 48.75
CA ALA A 302 -75.95 -16.42 47.53
C ALA A 302 -75.07 -16.64 46.29
N GLY A 303 -75.66 -17.19 45.23
CA GLY A 303 -75.07 -17.38 43.91
C GLY A 303 -76.09 -17.09 42.80
N THR A 304 -75.65 -17.18 41.55
CA THR A 304 -76.45 -16.95 40.33
C THR A 304 -76.00 -17.89 39.22
#